data_AF-A0A7K4FJ79-F1
#
_entry.id   AF-A0A7K4FJ79-F1
#
_cell.length_a   1.000
_cell.length_b   1.000
_cell.length_c   1.000
_cell.angle_alpha   90.00
_cell.angle_beta   90.00
_cell.angle_gamma   90.00
#
_symmetry.space_group_name_H-M   'P 1'
#
loop_
_entity.id
_entity.type
_entity.pdbx_description
1 polymer ?
#
loop_
_entity_poly.entity_id
_entity_poly.type
_entity_poly.pdbx_seq_one_letter_code
_entity_poly.pdbx_strand_id
1 'polypeptide(L)'
;MRARGYRLRAARASDLETLVDHRHRMFLSIGGRAEERIAAHDRRYRRWLLARLRRGELVGQIAETRRGEAVGSGCIWYQPEQPRPENA
;
A
#
# COMPACT_ATOMS: atom_id res chain seq x y z
N MET A 1 5.13 15.74 10.71
CA MET A 1 4.24 16.67 9.97
C MET A 1 2.80 16.41 10.39
N ARG A 2 2.10 17.37 11.03
CA ARG A 2 0.66 17.26 11.34
C ARG A 2 -0.13 18.03 10.29
N ALA A 3 -0.55 17.37 9.22
CA ALA A 3 -1.59 17.93 8.36
C ALA A 3 -2.87 18.02 9.21
N ARG A 4 -3.49 19.20 9.26
CA ARG A 4 -4.66 19.51 10.12
C ARG A 4 -5.73 18.42 9.98
N GLY A 5 -5.82 17.52 10.97
CA GLY A 5 -6.88 16.49 11.08
C GLY A 5 -6.40 15.04 11.16
N TYR A 6 -5.20 14.71 10.66
CA TYR A 6 -4.79 13.32 10.48
C TYR A 6 -3.41 13.02 11.07
N ARG A 7 -3.21 11.77 11.51
CA ARG A 7 -1.93 11.22 11.95
C ARG A 7 -1.44 10.21 10.93
N LEU A 8 -0.14 10.23 10.63
CA LEU A 8 0.51 9.16 9.89
C LEU A 8 1.12 8.18 10.89
N ARG A 9 0.93 6.88 10.65
CA ARG A 9 1.61 5.80 11.37
C ARG A 9 2.10 4.75 10.40
N ALA A 10 3.17 4.04 10.79
CA ALA A 10 3.59 2.86 10.06
C ALA A 10 2.46 1.81 10.03
N ALA A 11 2.28 1.20 8.86
CA ALA A 11 1.39 0.07 8.70
C ALA A 11 1.98 -1.18 9.37
N ARG A 12 1.09 -2.01 9.91
CA ARG A 12 1.39 -3.31 10.52
C ARG A 12 0.82 -4.41 9.64
N ALA A 13 1.23 -5.65 9.90
CA ALA A 13 0.65 -6.80 9.21
C ALA A 13 -0.88 -6.91 9.40
N SER A 14 -1.42 -6.39 10.51
CA SER A 14 -2.86 -6.31 10.77
C SER A 14 -3.60 -5.34 9.85
N ASP A 15 -2.90 -4.37 9.23
CA ASP A 15 -3.49 -3.41 8.30
C ASP A 15 -3.59 -3.95 6.86
N LEU A 16 -3.27 -5.24 6.64
CA LEU A 16 -3.22 -5.85 5.31
C LEU A 16 -4.48 -5.60 4.50
N GLU A 17 -5.66 -5.80 5.10
CA GLU A 17 -6.92 -5.62 4.38
C GLU A 17 -7.18 -4.17 4.01
N THR A 18 -6.89 -3.24 4.93
CA THR A 18 -6.98 -1.79 4.66
C THR A 18 -6.07 -1.38 3.50
N LEU A 19 -4.83 -1.91 3.45
CA LEU A 19 -3.90 -1.62 2.35
C LEU A 19 -4.36 -2.19 1.01
N VAL A 20 -4.99 -3.37 1.01
CA VAL A 20 -5.55 -3.99 -0.20
C VAL A 20 -6.78 -3.20 -0.68
N ASP A 21 -7.72 -2.89 0.20
CA ASP A 21 -8.93 -2.13 -0.11
C ASP A 21 -8.61 -0.72 -0.63
N HIS A 22 -7.71 0.01 0.03
CA HIS A 22 -7.30 1.33 -0.44
C HIS A 22 -6.65 1.28 -1.83
N ARG A 23 -5.83 0.27 -2.11
CA ARG A 23 -5.26 0.10 -3.47
C ARG A 23 -6.36 -0.23 -4.47
N HIS A 24 -7.29 -1.12 -4.14
CA HIS A 24 -8.42 -1.44 -4.99
C HIS A 24 -9.19 -0.18 -5.38
N ARG A 25 -9.64 0.60 -4.37
CA ARG A 25 -10.38 1.85 -4.57
C ARG A 25 -9.59 2.89 -5.34
N MET A 26 -8.29 2.98 -5.10
CA MET A 26 -7.40 3.83 -5.89
C MET A 26 -7.44 3.44 -7.37
N PHE A 27 -7.26 2.17 -7.71
CA PHE A 27 -7.31 1.70 -9.11
C PHE A 27 -8.68 1.88 -9.75
N LEU A 28 -9.76 1.71 -8.98
CA LEU A 28 -11.11 1.97 -9.45
C LEU A 28 -11.29 3.48 -9.75
N SER A 29 -10.81 4.34 -8.86
CA SER A 29 -10.95 5.79 -8.97
C SER A 29 -10.10 6.43 -10.08
N ILE A 30 -8.87 5.96 -10.31
CA ILE A 30 -8.00 6.51 -11.37
C ILE A 30 -8.38 6.01 -12.77
N GLY A 31 -9.35 5.09 -12.86
CA GLY A 31 -9.87 4.57 -14.12
C GLY A 31 -8.91 3.67 -14.89
N GLY A 32 -9.40 3.09 -15.99
CA GLY A 32 -8.59 2.35 -16.97
C GLY A 32 -8.69 0.82 -16.92
N ARG A 33 -9.39 0.24 -15.93
CA ARG A 33 -9.69 -1.20 -15.85
C ARG A 33 -11.07 -1.42 -15.24
N ALA A 34 -11.78 -2.46 -15.68
CA ALA A 34 -13.04 -2.89 -15.09
C ALA A 34 -12.84 -3.42 -13.66
N GLU A 35 -13.81 -3.18 -12.77
CA GLU A 35 -13.72 -3.54 -11.35
C GLU A 35 -13.46 -5.03 -11.15
N GLU A 36 -14.07 -5.89 -11.97
CA GLU A 36 -13.90 -7.35 -11.91
C GLU A 36 -12.43 -7.75 -12.14
N ARG A 37 -11.72 -7.01 -13.01
CA ARG A 37 -10.29 -7.25 -13.25
C ARG A 37 -9.44 -6.78 -12.07
N ILE A 38 -9.84 -5.70 -11.39
CA ILE A 38 -9.16 -5.21 -10.18
C ILE A 38 -9.37 -6.24 -9.05
N ALA A 39 -10.62 -6.64 -8.81
CA ALA A 39 -11.00 -7.63 -7.81
C ALA A 39 -10.29 -8.97 -8.01
N ALA A 40 -10.21 -9.46 -9.26
CA ALA A 40 -9.45 -10.68 -9.58
C ALA A 40 -7.95 -10.57 -9.22
N HIS A 41 -7.39 -9.36 -9.26
CA HIS A 41 -6.00 -9.10 -8.90
C HIS A 41 -5.74 -8.96 -7.40
N ASP A 42 -6.75 -8.63 -6.58
CA ASP A 42 -6.58 -8.37 -5.15
C ASP A 42 -6.02 -9.57 -4.39
N ARG A 43 -6.48 -10.79 -4.71
CA ARG A 43 -5.96 -12.01 -4.08
C ARG A 43 -4.45 -12.17 -4.31
N ARG A 44 -3.97 -11.83 -5.51
CA ARG A 44 -2.54 -11.87 -5.86
C ARG A 44 -1.78 -10.75 -5.17
N TYR A 45 -2.34 -9.53 -5.19
CA TYR A 45 -1.73 -8.38 -4.54
C TYR A 45 -1.60 -8.57 -3.03
N ARG A 46 -2.64 -9.07 -2.36
CA ARG A 46 -2.64 -9.38 -0.93
C ARG A 46 -1.49 -10.30 -0.52
N ARG A 47 -1.31 -11.42 -1.24
CA ARG A 47 -0.19 -12.35 -0.98
C ARG A 47 1.17 -11.67 -1.19
N TRP A 48 1.29 -10.92 -2.28
CA TRP A 48 2.51 -10.18 -2.63
C TRP A 48 2.88 -9.15 -1.55
N LEU A 49 1.88 -8.42 -1.04
CA LEU A 49 2.02 -7.37 -0.03
C LEU A 49 2.39 -7.95 1.33
N LEU A 50 1.68 -8.98 1.80
CA LEU A 50 1.94 -9.60 3.10
C LEU A 50 3.35 -10.16 3.20
N ALA A 51 3.83 -10.83 2.15
CA ALA A 51 5.18 -11.38 2.13
C ALA A 51 6.25 -10.29 2.29
N ARG A 52 6.08 -9.15 1.61
CA ARG A 52 7.05 -8.03 1.66
C ARG A 52 6.97 -7.21 2.93
N LEU A 53 5.76 -6.97 3.46
CA LEU A 53 5.59 -6.34 4.77
C LEU A 53 6.32 -7.12 5.87
N ARG A 54 6.18 -8.46 5.87
CA ARG A 54 6.84 -9.34 6.86
C ARG A 54 8.36 -9.33 6.75
N ARG A 55 8.90 -9.15 5.54
CA ARG A 55 10.34 -9.12 5.28
C ARG A 55 10.97 -7.73 5.45
N GLY A 56 10.16 -6.69 5.69
CA GLY A 56 10.64 -5.31 5.72
C GLY A 56 11.05 -4.74 4.36
N GLU A 57 10.83 -5.51 3.28
CA GLU A 57 11.10 -5.06 1.89
C GLU A 57 10.10 -3.97 1.47
N LEU A 58 8.94 -3.89 2.11
CA LEU A 58 7.92 -2.90 1.83
C LEU A 58 7.46 -2.26 3.14
N VAL A 59 7.45 -0.93 3.16
CA VAL A 59 7.01 -0.12 4.30
C VAL A 59 5.71 0.58 3.95
N GLY A 60 4.66 0.25 4.69
CA GLY A 60 3.36 0.91 4.57
C GLY A 60 3.20 2.08 5.52
N GLN A 61 2.35 3.04 5.14
CA GLN A 61 1.89 4.14 5.97
C GLN A 61 0.36 4.16 5.97
N ILE A 62 -0.25 4.41 7.12
CA ILE A 62 -1.68 4.64 7.30
C ILE A 62 -1.88 6.08 7.73
N ALA A 63 -2.73 6.81 7.01
CA ALA A 63 -3.29 8.07 7.46
C ALA A 63 -4.57 7.78 8.24
N GLU A 64 -4.62 8.18 9.50
CA GLU A 64 -5.76 7.96 10.37
C GLU A 64 -6.31 9.26 10.96
N THR A 65 -7.62 9.30 11.18
CA THR A 65 -8.26 10.37 11.96
C THR A 65 -7.81 10.30 13.42
N ARG A 66 -8.12 11.33 14.22
CA ARG A 66 -7.89 11.28 15.68
C ARG A 66 -8.64 10.15 16.39
N ARG A 67 -9.69 9.59 15.76
CA ARG A 67 -10.48 8.47 16.29
C ARG A 67 -9.92 7.09 15.88
N GLY A 68 -8.81 7.06 15.14
CA GLY A 68 -8.15 5.82 14.69
C GLY A 68 -8.74 5.22 13.40
N GLU A 69 -9.63 5.93 12.72
CA GLU A 69 -10.17 5.50 11.43
C GLU A 69 -9.15 5.75 10.31
N ALA A 70 -8.84 4.72 9.53
CA ALA A 70 -7.96 4.84 8.37
C ALA A 70 -8.68 5.58 7.23
N VAL A 71 -8.10 6.69 6.77
CA VAL A 71 -8.65 7.54 5.68
C VAL A 71 -7.77 7.54 4.43
N GLY A 72 -6.60 6.94 4.52
CA GLY A 72 -5.68 6.81 3.41
C GLY A 72 -4.53 5.87 3.76
N SER A 73 -3.89 5.33 2.74
CA SER A 73 -2.68 4.54 2.93
C SER A 73 -1.80 4.59 1.70
N GLY A 74 -0.55 4.17 1.89
CA GLY A 74 0.43 4.05 0.82
C GLY A 74 1.54 3.11 1.23
N CYS A 75 2.28 2.61 0.25
CA CYS A 75 3.40 1.71 0.47
C CYS A 75 4.60 2.15 -0.34
N ILE A 76 5.78 2.11 0.27
CA ILE A 76 7.07 2.24 -0.40
C ILE A 76 7.66 0.84 -0.47
N TRP A 77 7.94 0.36 -1.68
CA TRP A 77 8.63 -0.91 -1.88
C TRP A 77 10.11 -0.63 -2.12
N TYR A 78 10.98 -1.13 -1.24
CA TYR A 78 12.42 -1.16 -1.45
C TYR A 78 12.75 -2.31 -2.40
N GLN A 79 12.94 -1.97 -3.67
CA GLN A 79 13.41 -2.93 -4.65
C GLN A 79 14.90 -3.17 -4.41
N PRO A 80 15.34 -4.43 -4.28
CA PRO A 80 16.74 -4.76 -4.00
C PRO A 80 17.68 -4.48 -5.18
N GLU A 81 17.18 -3.98 -6.31
CA GLU A 81 18.00 -3.72 -7.49
C GLU A 81 18.44 -2.25 -7.55
N GLN A 82 19.71 -2.02 -7.28
CA GLN A 82 20.55 -0.88 -7.71
C GLN A 82 21.99 -1.23 -7.30
N PRO A 83 23.06 -1.11 -8.13
CA PRO A 83 23.25 -0.43 -9.43
C PRO A 83 23.69 -1.37 -10.59
N ARG A 84 23.76 -0.85 -11.84
CA ARG A 84 24.26 -1.60 -13.02
C ARG A 84 25.43 -0.89 -13.72
N PRO A 85 26.62 -1.54 -13.82
CA PRO A 85 27.76 -1.04 -14.59
C PRO A 85 27.72 -1.20 -16.11
N GLU A 86 26.81 -1.99 -16.66
CA GLU A 86 26.49 -1.93 -18.10
C GLU A 86 25.61 -0.70 -18.47
N ASN A 87 25.30 0.13 -17.47
CA ASN A 87 24.93 1.54 -17.58
C ASN A 87 25.91 2.46 -16.78
N ALA A 88 27.11 1.99 -16.38
CA ALA A 88 28.14 2.82 -15.74
C ALA A 88 29.22 3.28 -16.72
#